data_AF-A0AAJ5R2K9-F1
#
_entry.id   AF-A0AAJ5R2K9-F1
#
_cell.length_a   1.000
_cell.length_b   1.000
_cell.length_c   1.000
_cell.angle_alpha   90.00
_cell.angle_beta   90.00
_cell.angle_gamma   90.00
#
_symmetry.space_group_name_H-M   'P 1'
#
loop_
_entity.id
_entity.type
_entity.pdbx_description
1 polymer ?
#
loop_
_entity_poly.entity_id
_entity_poly.type
_entity_poly.pdbx_seq_one_letter_code
_entity_poly.pdbx_strand_id
1 'polypeptide(L)'
;MVALADLVGVKAAAISQYEKGHHSPRMEISQILAKRLNLPLSYFLKPELIASVEQHRLFYRSMSSTTRLARTRAARRLEWFKEIVAYFEQFFDFPEPNLPDFGLPDDFRKITRSMIESAAEQLRAFWQLGMGPIADVIRTMEANGIYVSRSTLDAETLDAFSEFEDQRPYIFLE
;
A
#
# COMPACT_ATOMS: atom_id res chain seq x y z
N MET A 1 -19.18 -1.31 10.98
CA MET A 1 -19.55 -0.87 12.35
C MET A 1 -20.55 -1.80 13.01
N VAL A 2 -21.76 -2.00 12.49
CA VAL A 2 -22.80 -2.84 13.14
C VAL A 2 -22.32 -4.29 13.34
N ALA A 3 -21.79 -4.94 12.29
CA ALA A 3 -21.28 -6.30 12.39
C ALA A 3 -20.18 -6.50 13.45
N LEU A 4 -19.26 -5.53 13.61
CA LEU A 4 -18.21 -5.59 14.64
C LEU A 4 -18.77 -5.36 16.04
N ALA A 5 -19.75 -4.46 16.15
CA ALA A 5 -20.44 -4.19 17.40
C ALA A 5 -21.17 -5.43 17.92
N ASP A 6 -21.86 -6.14 17.04
CA ASP A 6 -22.56 -7.40 17.35
C ASP A 6 -21.56 -8.51 17.73
N LEU A 7 -20.43 -8.62 17.02
CA LEU A 7 -19.37 -9.61 17.28
C LEU A 7 -18.74 -9.46 18.68
N VAL A 8 -18.67 -8.23 19.18
CA VAL A 8 -17.99 -7.85 20.43
C VAL A 8 -18.99 -7.62 21.57
N GLY A 9 -20.29 -7.52 21.27
CA GLY A 9 -21.35 -7.30 22.26
C GLY A 9 -21.43 -5.85 22.77
N VAL A 10 -21.10 -4.87 21.92
CA VAL A 10 -21.16 -3.45 22.25
C VAL A 10 -22.08 -2.69 21.29
N LYS A 11 -22.44 -1.45 21.62
CA LYS A 11 -23.22 -0.59 20.72
C LYS A 11 -22.36 -0.13 19.54
N ALA A 12 -22.95 -0.02 18.34
CA ALA A 12 -22.25 0.50 17.16
C ALA A 12 -21.66 1.91 17.38
N ALA A 13 -22.34 2.74 18.18
CA ALA A 13 -21.82 4.05 18.60
C ALA A 13 -20.50 3.94 19.39
N ALA A 14 -20.35 2.93 20.26
CA ALA A 14 -19.12 2.73 21.02
C ALA A 14 -17.95 2.38 20.08
N ILE A 15 -18.16 1.48 19.12
CA ILE A 15 -17.15 1.16 18.09
C ILE A 15 -16.75 2.42 17.32
N SER A 16 -17.71 3.25 16.90
CA SER A 16 -17.38 4.51 16.20
C SER A 16 -16.57 5.48 17.06
N GLN A 17 -16.80 5.54 18.37
CA GLN A 17 -16.01 6.36 19.27
C GLN A 17 -14.59 5.81 19.46
N TYR A 18 -14.43 4.49 19.44
CA TYR A 18 -13.12 3.82 19.48
C TYR A 18 -12.32 4.10 18.21
N GLU A 19 -12.92 3.92 17.03
CA GLU A 19 -12.28 4.16 15.73
C GLU A 19 -11.86 5.63 15.53
N LYS A 20 -12.53 6.57 16.19
CA LYS A 20 -12.19 8.00 16.13
C LYS A 20 -11.21 8.45 17.23
N GLY A 21 -10.81 7.56 18.12
CA GLY A 21 -9.91 7.88 19.23
C GLY A 21 -10.55 8.74 20.34
N HIS A 22 -11.86 8.98 20.32
CA HIS A 22 -12.55 9.76 21.36
C HIS A 22 -12.65 9.00 22.70
N HIS A 23 -12.74 7.67 22.63
CA HIS A 23 -12.74 6.80 23.80
C HIS A 23 -11.88 5.57 23.55
N SER A 24 -11.21 5.08 24.58
CA SER A 24 -10.49 3.80 24.49
C SER A 24 -11.37 2.65 25.03
N PRO A 25 -11.38 1.48 24.38
CA PRO A 25 -12.06 0.30 24.90
C PRO A 25 -11.44 -0.14 26.23
N ARG A 26 -12.26 -0.67 27.14
CA ARG A 26 -11.78 -1.34 28.36
C ARG A 26 -10.98 -2.59 27.97
N MET A 27 -10.06 -3.01 28.84
CA MET A 27 -9.20 -4.19 28.61
C MET A 27 -10.00 -5.44 28.19
N GLU A 28 -11.13 -5.70 28.85
CA GLU A 28 -12.05 -6.80 28.51
C GLU A 28 -12.52 -6.75 27.05
N ILE A 29 -12.93 -5.57 26.58
CA ILE A 29 -13.38 -5.34 25.21
C ILE A 29 -12.21 -5.47 24.23
N SER A 30 -11.03 -4.96 24.58
CA SER A 30 -9.82 -5.10 23.76
C SER A 30 -9.39 -6.56 23.58
N GLN A 31 -9.51 -7.38 24.62
CA GLN A 31 -9.24 -8.82 24.54
C GLN A 31 -10.26 -9.55 23.64
N ILE A 32 -11.54 -9.17 23.72
CA ILE A 32 -12.58 -9.72 22.84
C ILE A 32 -12.29 -9.33 21.39
N LEU A 33 -11.95 -8.06 21.13
CA LEU A 33 -11.56 -7.59 19.79
C LEU A 33 -10.37 -8.39 19.24
N ALA A 34 -9.29 -8.52 20.01
CA ALA A 34 -8.11 -9.28 19.63
C ALA A 34 -8.46 -10.74 19.29
N LYS A 35 -9.22 -11.41 20.15
CA LYS A 35 -9.65 -12.80 19.94
C LYS A 35 -10.55 -12.96 18.72
N ARG A 36 -11.53 -12.07 18.54
CA ARG A 36 -12.52 -12.16 17.47
C ARG A 36 -11.98 -11.79 16.10
N LEU A 37 -11.03 -10.86 16.06
CA LEU A 37 -10.35 -10.43 14.83
C LEU A 37 -9.10 -11.26 14.52
N ASN A 38 -8.74 -12.21 15.39
CA ASN A 38 -7.55 -13.05 15.26
C ASN A 38 -6.26 -12.23 15.10
N LEU A 39 -6.14 -11.16 15.88
CA LEU A 39 -4.98 -10.27 15.90
C LEU A 39 -4.41 -10.19 17.32
N PRO A 40 -3.08 -10.04 17.49
CA PRO A 40 -2.50 -9.89 18.81
C PRO A 40 -2.98 -8.58 19.44
N LEU A 41 -3.15 -8.55 20.77
CA LEU A 41 -3.59 -7.33 21.48
C LEU A 41 -2.66 -6.14 21.21
N SER A 42 -1.35 -6.40 21.07
CA SER A 42 -0.35 -5.38 20.74
C SER A 42 -0.64 -4.66 19.43
N TYR A 43 -1.35 -5.28 18.47
CA TYR A 43 -1.76 -4.64 17.22
C TYR A 43 -2.60 -3.39 17.48
N PHE A 44 -3.55 -3.46 18.42
CA PHE A 44 -4.44 -2.35 18.76
C PHE A 44 -3.79 -1.27 19.64
N LEU A 45 -2.58 -1.54 20.12
CA LEU A 45 -1.80 -0.64 20.98
C LEU A 45 -0.66 0.03 20.22
N LYS A 46 -0.44 -0.34 18.95
CA LYS A 46 0.54 0.33 18.10
C LYS A 46 0.11 1.79 17.90
N PRO A 47 1.05 2.75 17.96
CA PRO A 47 0.77 4.10 17.53
C PRO A 47 0.33 4.07 16.06
N GLU A 48 -0.66 4.88 15.71
CA GLU A 48 -1.11 4.98 14.33
C GLU A 48 0.02 5.63 13.51
N LEU A 49 0.62 4.88 12.58
CA LEU A 49 1.71 5.36 11.74
C LEU A 49 1.23 6.46 10.77
N ILE A 50 -0.05 6.42 10.38
CA ILE A 50 -0.64 7.33 9.40
C ILE A 50 -2.04 7.73 9.87
N ALA A 51 -2.28 9.03 10.02
CA ALA A 51 -3.48 9.58 10.66
C ALA A 51 -4.72 9.49 9.76
N SER A 52 -4.56 9.31 8.44
CA SER A 52 -5.70 9.05 7.56
C SER A 52 -5.32 8.34 6.25
N VAL A 53 -6.22 7.49 5.78
CA VAL A 53 -6.19 6.86 4.45
C VAL A 53 -6.09 7.89 3.31
N GLU A 54 -6.51 9.13 3.52
CA GLU A 54 -6.45 10.21 2.53
C GLU A 54 -5.04 10.79 2.38
N GLN A 55 -4.12 10.48 3.30
CA GLN A 55 -2.71 10.88 3.21
C GLN A 55 -1.95 10.04 2.18
N HIS A 56 -2.44 8.85 1.85
CA HIS A 56 -1.84 8.03 0.81
C HIS A 56 -2.24 8.48 -0.60
N ARG A 57 -1.23 8.80 -1.42
CA ARG A 57 -1.44 9.06 -2.85
C ARG A 57 -1.31 7.75 -3.62
N LEU A 58 -2.29 6.87 -3.41
CA LEU A 58 -2.37 5.60 -4.12
C LEU A 58 -2.78 5.81 -5.59
N PHE A 59 -1.94 5.30 -6.48
CA PHE A 59 -2.24 5.20 -7.91
C PHE A 59 -2.77 3.80 -8.20
N TYR A 60 -3.99 3.73 -8.71
CA TYR A 60 -4.68 2.48 -9.01
C TYR A 60 -4.59 2.17 -10.50
N ARG A 61 -4.31 0.90 -10.85
CA ARG A 61 -4.20 0.48 -12.25
C ARG A 61 -5.55 0.57 -12.99
N SER A 62 -6.63 0.21 -12.30
CA SER A 62 -8.00 0.26 -12.80
C SER A 62 -8.80 1.33 -12.03
N MET A 63 -9.35 2.32 -12.73
CA MET A 63 -10.20 3.39 -12.14
C MET A 63 -11.69 3.00 -12.00
N SER A 64 -12.06 1.73 -12.18
CA SER A 64 -13.49 1.36 -12.20
C SER A 64 -14.03 1.04 -10.80
N SER A 65 -14.77 1.99 -10.22
CA SER A 65 -15.69 1.76 -9.10
C SER A 65 -15.08 1.21 -7.79
N THR A 66 -13.82 1.49 -7.49
CA THR A 66 -13.23 1.09 -6.20
C THR A 66 -14.03 1.73 -5.06
N THR A 67 -14.75 0.90 -4.31
CA THR A 67 -15.58 1.36 -3.20
C THR A 67 -14.71 2.03 -2.13
N ARG A 68 -15.30 2.91 -1.31
CA ARG A 68 -14.58 3.50 -0.17
C ARG A 68 -13.94 2.44 0.72
N LEU A 69 -14.62 1.31 0.92
CA LEU A 69 -14.11 0.18 1.68
C LEU A 69 -12.87 -0.45 1.05
N ALA A 70 -12.87 -0.66 -0.27
CA ALA A 70 -11.72 -1.21 -0.98
C ALA A 70 -10.51 -0.27 -0.93
N ARG A 71 -10.71 1.05 -1.04
CA ARG A 71 -9.63 2.05 -0.85
C ARG A 71 -9.04 2.02 0.55
N THR A 72 -9.91 1.96 1.58
CA THR A 72 -9.45 1.82 2.97
C THR A 72 -8.65 0.53 3.17
N ARG A 73 -9.08 -0.59 2.57
CA ARG A 73 -8.31 -1.85 2.63
C ARG A 73 -6.95 -1.72 1.95
N ALA A 74 -6.90 -1.14 0.74
CA ALA A 74 -5.65 -0.93 0.00
C ALA A 74 -4.64 -0.11 0.82
N ALA A 75 -5.08 1.01 1.40
CA ALA A 75 -4.23 1.83 2.26
C ALA A 75 -3.72 1.08 3.49
N ARG A 76 -4.58 0.34 4.21
CA ARG A 76 -4.12 -0.46 5.36
C ARG A 76 -3.17 -1.59 4.95
N ARG A 77 -3.33 -2.19 3.76
CA ARG A 77 -2.39 -3.19 3.22
C ARG A 77 -1.04 -2.57 2.87
N LEU A 78 -1.04 -1.35 2.33
CA LEU A 78 0.18 -0.59 2.07
C LEU A 78 0.91 -0.25 3.37
N GLU A 79 0.20 0.20 4.41
CA GLU A 79 0.78 0.45 5.73
C GLU A 79 1.48 -0.79 6.29
N TRP A 80 0.82 -1.95 6.25
CA TRP A 80 1.46 -3.20 6.67
C TRP A 80 2.68 -3.55 5.82
N PHE A 81 2.62 -3.29 4.51
CA PHE A 81 3.77 -3.52 3.64
C PHE A 81 4.95 -2.63 4.03
N LYS A 82 4.72 -1.33 4.27
CA LYS A 82 5.75 -0.41 4.76
C LYS A 82 6.29 -0.80 6.13
N GLU A 83 5.45 -1.21 7.07
CA GLU A 83 5.89 -1.71 8.38
C GLU A 83 6.82 -2.93 8.23
N ILE A 84 6.47 -3.86 7.34
CA ILE A 84 7.27 -5.05 7.07
C ILE A 84 8.62 -4.66 6.46
N VAL A 85 8.62 -3.76 5.48
CA VAL A 85 9.85 -3.24 4.85
C VAL A 85 10.74 -2.56 5.89
N ALA A 86 10.20 -1.62 6.68
CA ALA A 86 10.94 -0.91 7.72
C ALA A 86 11.47 -1.84 8.83
N TYR A 87 10.78 -2.95 9.09
CA TYR A 87 11.30 -3.99 9.96
C TYR A 87 12.50 -4.71 9.33
N PHE A 88 12.41 -5.10 8.06
CA PHE A 88 13.49 -5.79 7.36
C PHE A 88 14.71 -4.90 7.10
N GLU A 89 14.53 -3.60 6.87
CA GLU A 89 15.62 -2.62 6.70
C GLU A 89 16.54 -2.54 7.93
N GLN A 90 16.08 -2.96 9.10
CA GLN A 90 16.92 -3.05 10.30
C GLN A 90 17.94 -4.20 10.24
N PHE A 91 17.75 -5.16 9.32
CA PHE A 91 18.55 -6.38 9.22
C PHE A 91 19.19 -6.55 7.84
N PHE A 92 18.65 -5.94 6.79
CA PHE A 92 19.06 -6.12 5.41
C PHE A 92 19.18 -4.78 4.70
N ASP A 93 20.26 -4.63 3.92
CA ASP A 93 20.41 -3.52 2.99
C ASP A 93 19.66 -3.86 1.69
N PHE A 94 18.59 -3.12 1.40
CA PHE A 94 17.91 -3.24 0.12
C PHE A 94 18.62 -2.41 -0.96
N PRO A 95 18.54 -2.79 -2.25
CA PRO A 95 19.08 -1.98 -3.32
C PRO A 95 18.50 -0.57 -3.30
N GLU A 96 19.34 0.44 -3.49
CA GLU A 96 18.89 1.82 -3.63
C GLU A 96 18.02 1.99 -4.89
N PRO A 97 17.06 2.94 -4.89
CA PRO A 97 16.24 3.23 -6.05
C PRO A 97 17.09 3.59 -7.28
N ASN A 98 17.09 2.70 -8.28
CA ASN A 98 17.87 2.87 -9.50
C ASN A 98 16.94 3.28 -10.65
N LEU A 99 16.45 4.51 -10.64
CA LEU A 99 15.57 5.06 -11.67
C LEU A 99 16.18 6.31 -12.30
N PRO A 100 16.20 6.43 -13.64
CA PRO A 100 16.67 7.63 -14.30
C PRO A 100 15.61 8.75 -14.19
N ASP A 101 16.06 10.00 -14.27
CA ASP A 101 15.17 11.11 -14.57
C ASP A 101 14.81 11.06 -16.06
N PHE A 102 13.52 10.97 -16.36
CA PHE A 102 13.00 10.90 -17.71
C PHE A 102 12.81 12.28 -18.37
N GLY A 103 13.02 13.37 -17.63
CA GLY A 103 12.80 14.73 -18.12
C GLY A 103 11.33 15.00 -18.49
N LEU A 104 10.39 14.32 -17.83
CA LEU A 104 8.97 14.49 -18.08
C LEU A 104 8.46 15.81 -17.46
N PRO A 105 7.49 16.49 -18.08
CA PRO A 105 6.87 17.68 -17.50
C PRO A 105 6.16 17.36 -16.20
N ASP A 106 6.27 18.26 -15.22
CA ASP A 106 5.55 18.17 -13.94
C ASP A 106 4.02 18.16 -14.12
N ASP A 107 3.52 18.84 -15.15
CA ASP A 107 2.09 18.85 -15.47
C ASP A 107 1.74 17.59 -16.28
N PHE A 108 1.11 16.63 -15.60
CA PHE A 108 0.68 15.35 -16.20
C PHE A 108 -0.15 15.50 -17.48
N ARG A 109 -0.85 16.64 -17.65
CA ARG A 109 -1.65 16.94 -18.86
C ARG A 109 -0.80 17.17 -20.11
N LYS A 110 0.49 17.45 -19.94
CA LYS A 110 1.46 17.66 -21.03
C LYS A 110 2.18 16.36 -21.42
N ILE A 111 2.02 15.29 -20.65
CA ILE A 111 2.63 13.99 -20.95
C ILE A 111 1.89 13.37 -22.13
N THR A 112 2.63 13.16 -23.22
CA THR A 112 2.10 12.52 -24.44
C THR A 112 2.46 11.05 -24.48
N ARG A 113 1.75 10.27 -25.32
CA ARG A 113 2.08 8.84 -25.53
C ARG A 113 3.52 8.63 -25.99
N SER A 114 4.01 9.48 -26.90
CA SER A 114 5.39 9.40 -27.38
C SER A 114 6.41 9.60 -26.26
N MET A 115 6.11 10.45 -25.26
CA MET A 115 6.98 10.64 -24.11
C MET A 115 6.98 9.42 -23.17
N ILE A 116 5.82 8.77 -23.01
CA ILE A 116 5.71 7.53 -22.23
C ILE A 116 6.52 6.39 -22.90
N GLU A 117 6.38 6.24 -24.21
CA GLU A 117 7.15 5.26 -24.99
C GLU A 117 8.66 5.54 -24.89
N SER A 118 9.07 6.80 -25.06
CA SER A 118 10.47 7.20 -24.91
C SER A 118 11.00 6.95 -23.50
N ALA A 119 10.23 7.24 -22.45
CA ALA A 119 10.62 6.94 -21.07
C ALA A 119 10.81 5.43 -20.84
N ALA A 120 9.92 4.60 -21.40
CA ALA A 120 10.05 3.15 -21.32
C ALA A 120 11.33 2.65 -22.04
N GLU A 121 11.64 3.17 -23.23
CA GLU A 121 12.87 2.84 -23.95
C GLU A 121 14.12 3.29 -23.19
N GLN A 122 14.11 4.50 -22.64
CA GLN A 122 15.19 5.04 -21.81
C GLN A 122 15.43 4.14 -20.58
N LEU A 123 14.36 3.73 -19.89
CA LEU A 123 14.47 2.82 -18.75
C LEU A 123 15.08 1.47 -19.14
N ARG A 124 14.65 0.89 -20.27
CA ARG A 124 15.20 -0.37 -20.78
C ARG A 124 16.68 -0.25 -21.12
N ALA A 125 17.09 0.86 -21.73
CA ALA A 125 18.49 1.11 -22.04
C ALA A 125 19.31 1.29 -20.76
N PHE A 126 18.80 2.07 -19.79
CA PHE A 126 19.43 2.35 -18.51
C PHE A 126 19.63 1.07 -17.67
N TRP A 127 18.62 0.19 -17.61
CA TRP A 127 18.69 -1.11 -16.96
C TRP A 127 19.32 -2.23 -17.82
N GLN A 128 19.78 -1.91 -19.03
CA GLN A 128 20.42 -2.86 -19.97
C GLN A 128 19.57 -4.11 -20.29
N LEU A 129 18.25 -3.94 -20.41
CA LEU A 129 17.30 -5.04 -20.63
C LEU A 129 17.20 -5.52 -22.08
N GLY A 130 17.90 -4.87 -23.01
CA GLY A 130 17.80 -5.14 -24.45
C GLY A 130 16.40 -4.83 -25.00
N MET A 131 16.00 -5.49 -26.10
CA MET A 131 14.69 -5.29 -26.76
C MET A 131 13.74 -6.51 -26.68
N GLY A 132 14.21 -7.62 -26.08
CA GLY A 132 13.39 -8.82 -25.92
C GLY A 132 12.43 -8.75 -24.73
N PRO A 133 11.58 -9.78 -24.56
CA PRO A 133 10.76 -9.93 -23.37
C PRO A 133 11.60 -9.92 -22.08
N ILE A 134 11.09 -9.29 -21.03
CA ILE A 134 11.70 -9.34 -19.70
C ILE A 134 11.23 -10.64 -19.05
N ALA A 135 12.15 -11.53 -18.71
CA ALA A 135 11.82 -12.86 -18.19
C ALA A 135 11.04 -12.80 -16.87
N ASP A 136 11.43 -11.89 -15.98
CA ASP A 136 10.76 -11.64 -14.70
C ASP A 136 10.78 -10.14 -14.39
N VAL A 137 9.66 -9.48 -14.66
CA VAL A 137 9.52 -8.03 -14.46
C VAL A 137 9.60 -7.67 -12.97
N ILE A 138 9.04 -8.51 -12.09
CA ILE A 138 9.02 -8.24 -10.64
C ILE A 138 10.45 -8.27 -10.11
N ARG A 139 11.17 -9.34 -10.42
CA ARG A 139 12.56 -9.48 -9.97
C ARG A 139 13.46 -8.37 -10.54
N THR A 140 13.23 -7.95 -11.78
CA THR A 140 13.94 -6.80 -12.36
C THR A 140 13.64 -5.52 -11.60
N MET A 141 12.39 -5.28 -11.22
CA MET A 141 12.01 -4.10 -10.43
C MET A 141 12.65 -4.13 -9.04
N GLU A 142 12.56 -5.25 -8.32
CA GLU A 142 13.15 -5.42 -6.98
C GLU A 142 14.66 -5.23 -6.98
N ALA A 143 15.36 -5.76 -7.98
CA ALA A 143 16.79 -5.58 -8.14
C ALA A 143 17.20 -4.11 -8.40
N ASN A 144 16.28 -3.27 -8.87
CA ASN A 144 16.46 -1.84 -9.08
C ASN A 144 15.87 -0.98 -7.95
N GLY A 145 15.66 -1.56 -6.77
CA GLY A 145 15.29 -0.84 -5.56
C GLY A 145 13.80 -0.56 -5.42
N ILE A 146 12.95 -1.16 -6.25
CA ILE A 146 11.49 -1.02 -6.17
C ILE A 146 10.93 -2.05 -5.18
N TYR A 147 10.12 -1.62 -4.23
CA TYR A 147 9.46 -2.55 -3.31
C TYR A 147 8.20 -3.12 -3.95
N VAL A 148 8.14 -4.45 -4.10
CA VAL A 148 6.98 -5.14 -4.66
C VAL A 148 6.42 -6.12 -3.62
N SER A 149 5.10 -6.09 -3.43
CA SER A 149 4.37 -7.07 -2.62
C SER A 149 3.24 -7.67 -3.42
N ARG A 150 2.96 -8.96 -3.19
CA ARG A 150 1.82 -9.65 -3.78
C ARG A 150 0.97 -10.31 -2.70
N SER A 151 -0.32 -10.00 -2.66
CA SER A 151 -1.27 -10.60 -1.73
C SER A 151 -2.70 -10.38 -2.21
N THR A 152 -3.60 -11.29 -1.85
CA THR A 152 -5.03 -11.14 -2.14
C THR A 152 -5.60 -9.85 -1.52
N LEU A 153 -6.31 -9.06 -2.33
CA LEU A 153 -6.92 -7.80 -1.90
C LEU A 153 -8.39 -7.97 -1.49
N ASP A 154 -8.98 -9.15 -1.76
CA ASP A 154 -10.37 -9.50 -1.47
C ASP A 154 -11.33 -8.39 -1.96
N ALA A 155 -11.00 -7.82 -3.13
CA ALA A 155 -11.71 -6.71 -3.74
C ALA A 155 -11.71 -6.92 -5.26
N GLU A 156 -12.85 -7.41 -5.80
CA GLU A 156 -13.01 -7.79 -7.21
C GLU A 156 -12.61 -6.70 -8.23
N THR A 157 -12.59 -5.43 -7.83
CA THR A 157 -12.29 -4.29 -8.70
C THR A 157 -10.89 -3.71 -8.53
N LEU A 158 -10.06 -4.28 -7.65
CA LEU A 158 -8.74 -3.75 -7.28
C LEU A 158 -7.66 -4.82 -7.51
N ASP A 159 -7.01 -4.76 -8.68
CA ASP A 159 -5.98 -5.73 -9.09
C ASP A 159 -4.56 -5.31 -8.72
N ALA A 160 -4.26 -4.00 -8.72
CA ALA A 160 -2.96 -3.47 -8.36
C ALA A 160 -3.03 -1.98 -7.98
N PHE A 161 -2.11 -1.57 -7.13
CA PHE A 161 -1.87 -0.16 -6.82
C PHE A 161 -0.40 0.11 -6.52
N SER A 162 -0.02 1.39 -6.58
CA SER A 162 1.33 1.83 -6.25
C SER A 162 1.33 3.15 -5.49
N GLU A 163 2.41 3.40 -4.77
CA GLU A 163 2.72 4.69 -4.16
C GLU A 163 4.18 5.04 -4.43
N PHE A 164 4.48 6.33 -4.47
CA PHE A 164 5.84 6.83 -4.54
C PHE A 164 6.08 7.75 -3.34
N GLU A 165 6.94 7.32 -2.42
CA GLU A 165 7.24 8.02 -1.18
C GLU A 165 8.76 8.02 -0.97
N ASP A 166 9.32 9.13 -0.50
CA ASP A 166 10.75 9.26 -0.16
C ASP A 166 11.71 8.72 -1.23
N GLN A 167 11.42 9.04 -2.50
CA GLN A 167 12.17 8.63 -3.71
C GLN A 167 12.13 7.12 -4.00
N ARG A 168 11.29 6.36 -3.30
CA ARG A 168 11.19 4.92 -3.47
C ARG A 168 9.76 4.48 -3.85
N PRO A 169 9.60 3.74 -4.96
CA PRO A 169 8.31 3.21 -5.36
C PRO A 169 7.92 1.97 -4.56
N TYR A 170 6.67 1.92 -4.13
CA TYR A 170 5.99 0.75 -3.59
C TYR A 170 4.94 0.29 -4.59
N ILE A 171 4.95 -0.99 -4.93
CA ILE A 171 4.00 -1.65 -5.82
C ILE A 171 3.33 -2.79 -5.07
N PHE A 172 2.01 -2.85 -5.16
CA PHE A 172 1.20 -3.93 -4.62
C PHE A 172 0.39 -4.58 -5.73
N LEU A 173 0.47 -5.91 -5.80
CA LEU A 173 -0.20 -6.75 -6.78
C LEU A 173 -1.15 -7.73 -6.08
N GLU A 174 -2.29 -8.04 -6.68
CA GLU A 174 -3.15 -9.15 -6.26
C GLU A 174 -2.58 -10.53 -6.65
#